data_AF-M5RA99-F1
#
_entry.id   AF-M5RA99-F1
#
_cell.length_a   1.000
_cell.length_b   1.000
_cell.length_c   1.000
_cell.angle_alpha   90.00
_cell.angle_beta   90.00
_cell.angle_gamma   90.00
#
_symmetry.space_group_name_H-M   'P 1'
#
loop_
_entity.id
_entity.type
_entity.pdbx_description
1 polymer ?
#
loop_
_entity_poly.entity_id
_entity_poly.type
_entity_poly.pdbx_seq_one_letter_code
_entity_poly.pdbx_strand_id
1 'polypeptide(L)'
;MEPPTKRRKEPPAIPARSPFRWSNRPEWLTTFLAAFGVLLMALVIYGASQEISSTLKRNQHHQAITDVWRQLLISNVAVSGTPTRIVEADLPSFPSVSFQAVRSPLELNRNLRLAAALPGIRRIDLSPESTRLVGGGHADDSTLEILGRNFHELDALDLSGTSISTLKPIEALKVRELRIINSTIKPDNLSSLKYFDSVTDLWIGWYGNAQDGDSIFFSDAYRARIVDAMAEMKGLKSIHYVDMAFTKEEREQLARFNLVQVK
;
A
#
# COMPACT_ATOMS: atom_id res chain seq x y z
N MET A 1 34.32 103.47 42.47
CA MET A 1 33.83 102.31 43.26
C MET A 1 33.05 101.43 42.31
N GLU A 2 33.70 100.38 41.80
CA GLU A 2 33.07 99.35 40.95
C GLU A 2 32.81 98.08 41.78
N PRO A 3 31.71 97.35 41.53
CA PRO A 3 31.34 96.17 42.31
C PRO A 3 32.08 94.91 41.82
N PRO A 4 32.39 93.96 42.71
CA PRO A 4 33.09 92.74 42.32
C PRO A 4 32.16 91.77 41.57
N THR A 5 32.60 91.38 40.36
CA THR A 5 31.97 90.38 39.50
C THR A 5 32.15 88.97 40.06
N LYS A 6 31.04 88.26 40.24
CA LYS A 6 30.99 86.86 40.68
C LYS A 6 31.65 85.94 39.64
N ARG A 7 32.74 85.26 40.01
CA ARG A 7 33.35 84.18 39.21
C ARG A 7 32.39 82.98 39.08
N ARG A 8 32.01 82.67 37.85
CA ARG A 8 31.28 81.46 37.45
C ARG A 8 32.23 80.26 37.56
N LYS A 9 31.89 79.24 38.35
CA LYS A 9 32.64 77.97 38.40
C LYS A 9 32.29 77.15 37.14
N GLU A 10 33.29 76.82 36.34
CA GLU A 10 33.16 75.86 35.24
C GLU A 10 33.00 74.43 35.80
N PRO A 11 32.12 73.60 35.21
CA PRO A 11 32.00 72.20 35.59
C PRO A 11 33.25 71.40 35.17
N PRO A 12 33.63 70.36 35.93
CA PRO A 12 34.80 69.55 35.63
C PRO A 12 34.64 68.80 34.30
N ALA A 13 35.70 68.81 33.49
CA ALA A 13 35.78 68.08 32.23
C ALA A 13 35.58 66.58 32.48
N ILE A 14 34.57 65.99 31.85
CA ILE A 14 34.37 64.54 31.81
C ILE A 14 35.47 63.96 30.90
N PRO A 15 36.34 63.08 31.39
CA PRO A 15 37.35 62.47 30.54
C PRO A 15 36.65 61.60 29.48
N ALA A 16 36.92 61.88 28.21
CA ALA A 16 36.50 61.05 27.09
C ALA A 16 37.05 59.64 27.30
N ARG A 17 36.19 58.69 27.69
CA ARG A 17 36.54 57.26 27.66
C ARG A 17 36.78 56.89 26.21
N SER A 18 38.02 56.49 25.92
CA SER A 18 38.40 55.99 24.61
C SER A 18 37.50 54.82 24.21
N PRO A 19 37.12 54.70 22.93
CA PRO A 19 36.41 53.52 22.47
C PRO A 19 37.29 52.30 22.74
N PHE A 20 36.70 51.27 23.33
CA PHE A 20 37.29 49.97 23.63
C PHE A 20 38.26 49.56 22.50
N ARG A 21 39.58 49.70 22.71
CA ARG A 21 40.59 49.32 21.73
C ARG A 21 40.69 47.80 21.73
N TRP A 22 40.20 47.18 20.67
CA TRP A 22 40.31 45.73 20.42
C TRP A 22 41.76 45.23 20.24
N SER A 23 42.78 46.10 20.29
CA SER A 23 44.17 45.80 19.90
C SER A 23 45.02 45.05 20.93
N ASN A 24 44.54 44.81 22.16
CA ASN A 24 45.35 44.20 23.23
C ASN A 24 44.91 42.77 23.60
N ARG A 25 44.15 42.08 22.75
CA ARG A 25 43.82 40.66 23.00
C ARG A 25 45.03 39.79 22.66
N PRO A 26 45.30 38.72 23.44
CA PRO A 26 46.32 37.75 23.08
C PRO A 26 46.03 37.15 21.69
N GLU A 27 47.06 37.02 20.84
CA GLU A 27 46.91 36.49 19.48
C GLU A 27 46.27 35.09 19.44
N TRP A 28 46.49 34.27 20.48
CA TRP A 28 45.87 32.95 20.59
C TRP A 28 44.33 33.01 20.68
N LEU A 29 43.77 34.07 21.27
CA LEU A 29 42.32 34.24 21.42
C LEU A 29 41.66 34.63 20.10
N THR A 30 42.31 35.47 19.29
CA THR A 30 41.83 35.81 17.93
C THR A 30 41.85 34.59 17.02
N THR A 31 42.91 33.78 17.09
CA THR A 31 43.03 32.53 16.32
C THR A 31 41.99 31.50 16.76
N PHE A 32 41.77 31.36 18.08
CA PHE A 32 40.73 30.48 18.62
C PHE A 32 39.33 30.88 18.17
N LEU A 33 38.98 32.17 18.26
CA LEU A 33 37.66 32.66 17.82
C LEU A 33 37.46 32.50 16.31
N ALA A 34 38.50 32.70 15.51
CA ALA A 34 38.45 32.45 14.07
C ALA A 34 38.22 30.95 13.77
N ALA A 35 38.98 30.06 14.41
CA ALA A 35 38.83 28.62 14.23
C ALA A 35 37.44 28.12 14.70
N PHE A 36 36.95 28.63 15.83
CA PHE A 36 35.63 28.31 16.34
C PHE A 36 34.50 28.83 15.43
N GLY A 37 34.65 30.04 14.88
CA GLY A 37 33.71 30.59 13.91
C GLY A 37 33.63 29.77 12.62
N VAL A 38 34.78 29.31 12.11
CA VAL A 38 34.84 28.41 10.94
C VAL A 38 34.19 27.06 11.24
N LEU A 39 34.43 26.49 12.43
CA LEU A 39 33.82 25.21 12.85
C LEU A 39 32.29 25.33 12.96
N LEU A 40 31.78 26.41 13.56
CA LEU A 40 30.33 26.66 13.65
C LEU A 40 29.70 26.82 12.27
N MET A 41 30.34 27.58 11.37
CA MET A 41 29.87 27.72 9.98
C MET A 41 29.86 26.37 9.25
N ALA A 42 30.90 25.55 9.43
CA ALA A 42 30.95 24.20 8.85
C ALA A 42 29.81 23.30 9.36
N LEU A 43 29.48 23.36 10.66
CA LEU A 43 28.37 22.62 11.24
C LEU A 43 27.01 23.09 10.72
N VAL A 44 26.80 24.41 10.57
CA VAL A 44 25.56 24.97 10.00
C VAL A 44 25.41 24.56 8.52
N ILE A 45 26.49 24.64 7.74
CA ILE A 45 26.50 24.22 6.33
C ILE A 45 26.23 22.71 6.22
N TYR A 46 26.83 21.90 7.08
CA TYR A 46 26.61 20.45 7.12
C TYR A 46 25.15 20.12 7.47
N GLY A 47 24.58 20.76 8.49
CA GLY A 47 23.17 20.60 8.86
C GLY A 47 22.22 20.99 7.73
N ALA A 48 22.44 22.16 7.11
CA ALA A 48 21.64 22.62 5.98
C ALA A 48 21.76 21.67 4.76
N SER A 49 22.95 21.13 4.51
CA SER A 49 23.19 20.16 3.42
C SER A 49 22.45 18.84 3.66
N GLN A 50 22.42 18.35 4.92
CA GLN A 50 21.65 17.16 5.30
C GLN A 50 20.14 17.38 5.12
N GLU A 51 19.63 18.55 5.49
CA GLU A 51 18.22 18.90 5.35
C GLU A 51 17.80 19.09 3.89
N ILE A 52 18.66 19.72 3.06
CA ILE A 52 18.44 19.82 1.61
C ILE A 52 18.47 18.42 0.98
N SER A 53 19.40 17.56 1.37
CA SER A 53 19.48 16.19 0.85
C SER A 53 18.24 15.36 1.20
N SER A 54 17.76 15.45 2.45
CA SER A 54 16.54 14.75 2.89
C SER A 54 15.30 15.29 2.18
N THR A 55 15.23 16.60 1.94
CA THR A 55 14.14 17.24 1.21
C THR A 55 14.16 16.88 -0.28
N LEU A 56 15.34 16.84 -0.90
CA LEU A 56 15.48 16.41 -2.29
C LEU A 56 15.07 14.94 -2.47
N LYS A 57 15.51 14.04 -1.57
CA LYS A 57 15.10 12.63 -1.57
C LYS A 57 13.59 12.48 -1.41
N ARG A 58 12.98 13.24 -0.49
CA ARG A 58 11.52 13.28 -0.33
C ARG A 58 10.84 13.73 -1.62
N ASN A 59 11.29 14.81 -2.24
CA ASN A 59 10.71 15.32 -3.48
C ASN A 59 10.85 14.32 -4.64
N GLN A 60 11.99 13.65 -4.77
CA GLN A 60 12.20 12.59 -5.77
C GLN A 60 11.27 11.40 -5.54
N HIS A 61 11.12 10.96 -4.29
CA HIS A 61 10.18 9.90 -3.94
C HIS A 61 8.73 10.31 -4.26
N HIS A 62 8.36 11.56 -3.96
CA HIS A 62 7.04 12.10 -4.29
C HIS A 62 6.78 12.12 -5.79
N GLN A 63 7.76 12.58 -6.59
CA GLN A 63 7.66 12.59 -8.05
C GLN A 63 7.50 11.16 -8.59
N ALA A 64 8.29 10.21 -8.09
CA ALA A 64 8.21 8.82 -8.52
C ALA A 64 6.82 8.21 -8.26
N ILE A 65 6.25 8.38 -7.07
CA ILE A 65 4.91 7.87 -6.77
C ILE A 65 3.85 8.61 -7.59
N THR A 66 3.99 9.92 -7.79
CA THR A 66 3.06 10.70 -8.63
C THR A 66 3.07 10.20 -10.08
N ASP A 67 4.24 9.87 -10.62
CA ASP A 67 4.38 9.31 -11.96
C ASP A 67 3.76 7.90 -12.05
N VAL A 68 3.91 7.07 -11.03
CA VAL A 68 3.22 5.76 -10.95
C VAL A 68 1.70 5.94 -10.95
N TRP A 69 1.17 6.86 -10.14
CA TRP A 69 -0.27 7.17 -10.14
C TRP A 69 -0.74 7.64 -11.51
N ARG A 70 0.00 8.54 -12.16
CA ARG A 70 -0.32 9.01 -13.51
C ARG A 70 -0.37 7.85 -14.50
N GLN A 71 0.62 6.95 -14.46
CA GLN A 71 0.66 5.78 -15.34
C GLN A 71 -0.54 4.86 -15.11
N LEU A 72 -0.92 4.61 -13.85
CA LEU A 72 -2.08 3.76 -13.53
C LEU A 72 -3.39 4.36 -14.01
N LEU A 73 -3.62 5.65 -13.75
CA LEU A 73 -4.86 6.34 -14.15
C LEU A 73 -5.04 6.41 -15.67
N ILE A 74 -3.95 6.40 -16.44
CA ILE A 74 -3.99 6.33 -17.91
C ILE A 74 -4.23 4.89 -18.41
N SER A 75 -3.93 3.88 -17.61
CA SER A 75 -3.89 2.47 -18.03
C SER A 75 -5.20 1.70 -17.76
N ASN A 76 -6.35 2.37 -17.81
CA ASN A 76 -7.67 1.78 -17.55
C ASN A 76 -7.80 1.06 -16.19
N VAL A 77 -7.02 1.46 -15.19
CA VAL A 77 -7.14 0.94 -13.82
C VAL A 77 -8.06 1.86 -13.04
N ALA A 78 -9.14 1.30 -12.50
CA ALA A 78 -10.02 2.04 -11.61
C ALA A 78 -9.40 2.08 -10.20
N VAL A 79 -9.23 3.29 -9.68
CA VAL A 79 -8.70 3.54 -8.33
C VAL A 79 -9.83 4.11 -7.49
N SER A 80 -10.09 3.53 -6.32
CA SER A 80 -11.19 3.97 -5.46
C SER A 80 -10.86 3.91 -3.97
N GLY A 81 -11.70 4.58 -3.18
CA GLY A 81 -11.59 4.71 -1.73
C GLY A 81 -11.30 6.14 -1.28
N THR A 82 -11.58 6.41 0.00
CA THR A 82 -11.24 7.69 0.63
C THR A 82 -9.73 7.72 0.89
N PRO A 83 -9.00 8.76 0.46
CA PRO A 83 -7.58 8.88 0.74
C PRO A 83 -7.34 8.85 2.26
N THR A 84 -6.66 7.81 2.74
CA THR A 84 -6.33 7.69 4.15
C THR A 84 -4.96 8.33 4.40
N ARG A 85 -5.01 9.57 4.92
CA ARG A 85 -3.90 10.49 5.30
C ARG A 85 -3.66 11.62 4.31
N ILE A 86 -3.95 12.83 4.78
CA ILE A 86 -3.32 14.07 4.33
C ILE A 86 -2.65 14.63 5.58
N VAL A 87 -1.50 14.07 5.95
CA VAL A 87 -0.54 14.81 6.77
C VAL A 87 0.41 15.42 5.74
N GLU A 88 0.76 16.70 5.90
CA GLU A 88 1.38 17.65 4.93
C GLU A 88 2.57 17.16 4.06
N ALA A 89 3.00 15.91 4.16
CA ALA A 89 4.13 15.33 3.43
C ALA A 89 3.92 13.90 2.88
N ASP A 90 2.71 13.33 2.86
CA ASP A 90 2.47 11.98 2.32
C ASP A 90 1.35 11.96 1.29
N LEU A 91 1.63 11.34 0.14
CA LEU A 91 0.73 11.22 -1.00
C LEU A 91 -0.56 10.47 -0.62
N PRO A 92 -1.69 10.76 -1.29
CA PRO A 92 -2.93 10.04 -1.05
C PRO A 92 -2.73 8.53 -1.30
N SER A 93 -2.89 7.72 -0.26
CA SER A 93 -3.00 6.27 -0.42
C SER A 93 -4.43 5.93 -0.74
N PHE A 94 -4.67 5.36 -1.92
CA PHE A 94 -5.97 4.79 -2.26
C PHE A 94 -5.96 3.31 -1.86
N PRO A 95 -6.90 2.86 -1.02
CA PRO A 95 -6.89 1.51 -0.51
C PRO A 95 -7.31 0.48 -1.56
N SER A 96 -7.91 0.89 -2.69
CA SER A 96 -8.50 -0.04 -3.65
C SER A 96 -8.08 0.23 -5.10
N VAL A 97 -7.67 -0.84 -5.78
CA VAL A 97 -7.41 -0.86 -7.23
C VAL A 97 -8.21 -1.98 -7.89
N SER A 98 -8.80 -1.68 -9.05
CA SER A 98 -9.56 -2.63 -9.86
C SER A 98 -9.08 -2.58 -11.31
N PHE A 99 -8.95 -3.76 -11.92
CA PHE A 99 -8.35 -3.96 -13.24
C PHE A 99 -9.38 -4.45 -14.27
N GLN A 100 -10.68 -4.27 -14.01
CA GLN A 100 -11.78 -4.76 -14.86
C GLN A 100 -11.69 -4.35 -16.33
N ALA A 101 -11.15 -3.16 -16.63
CA ALA A 101 -11.07 -2.60 -17.99
C ALA A 101 -9.73 -2.89 -18.71
N VAL A 102 -8.85 -3.68 -18.10
CA VAL A 102 -7.61 -4.14 -18.74
C VAL A 102 -7.94 -5.13 -19.86
N ARG A 103 -7.15 -5.10 -20.95
CA ARG A 103 -7.48 -5.84 -22.18
C ARG A 103 -6.60 -7.06 -22.45
N SER A 104 -5.57 -7.27 -21.64
CA SER A 104 -4.64 -8.39 -21.82
C SER A 104 -3.92 -8.77 -20.52
N PRO A 105 -3.43 -10.02 -20.39
CA PRO A 105 -2.59 -10.43 -19.26
C PRO A 105 -1.30 -9.61 -19.13
N LEU A 106 -0.70 -9.20 -20.25
CA LEU A 106 0.51 -8.39 -20.25
C LEU A 106 0.26 -7.00 -19.65
N GLU A 107 -0.81 -6.34 -20.06
CA GLU A 107 -1.22 -5.04 -19.51
C GLU A 107 -1.57 -5.18 -18.02
N LEU A 108 -2.27 -6.24 -17.64
CA LEU A 108 -2.63 -6.52 -16.25
C LEU A 108 -1.37 -6.64 -15.39
N ASN A 109 -0.45 -7.51 -15.77
CA ASN A 109 0.78 -7.76 -15.05
C ASN A 109 1.70 -6.53 -14.99
N ARG A 110 1.69 -5.68 -16.02
CA ARG A 110 2.40 -4.40 -15.99
C ARG A 110 1.76 -3.46 -14.96
N ASN A 111 0.45 -3.27 -15.04
CA ASN A 111 -0.27 -2.35 -14.17
C ASN A 111 -0.28 -2.82 -12.71
N LEU A 112 -0.34 -4.13 -12.46
CA LEU A 112 -0.26 -4.70 -11.12
C LEU A 112 1.12 -4.46 -10.48
N ARG A 113 2.21 -4.53 -11.25
CA ARG A 113 3.56 -4.14 -10.77
C ARG A 113 3.67 -2.66 -10.46
N LEU A 114 2.99 -1.81 -11.24
CA LEU A 114 2.89 -0.38 -10.92
C LEU A 114 2.12 -0.17 -9.62
N ALA A 115 0.99 -0.86 -9.45
CA ALA A 115 0.19 -0.81 -8.23
C ALA A 115 1.00 -1.28 -7.00
N ALA A 116 1.80 -2.33 -7.14
CA ALA A 116 2.70 -2.81 -6.09
C ALA A 116 3.72 -1.78 -5.57
N ALA A 117 4.08 -0.78 -6.39
CA ALA A 117 4.97 0.30 -5.96
C ALA A 117 4.26 1.36 -5.10
N LEU A 118 2.93 1.30 -5.00
CA LEU A 118 2.14 2.25 -4.24
C LEU A 118 1.92 1.77 -2.80
N PRO A 119 2.15 2.65 -1.81
CA PRO A 119 1.87 2.31 -0.42
C PRO A 119 0.35 2.29 -0.17
N GLY A 120 -0.07 1.39 0.73
CA GLY A 120 -1.41 1.43 1.33
C GLY A 120 -2.53 0.79 0.49
N ILE A 121 -2.22 0.07 -0.59
CA ILE A 121 -3.22 -0.77 -1.26
C ILE A 121 -3.63 -1.90 -0.32
N ARG A 122 -4.94 -2.01 -0.08
CA ARG A 122 -5.56 -3.02 0.79
C ARG A 122 -6.60 -3.86 0.06
N ARG A 123 -7.04 -3.44 -1.12
CA ARG A 123 -8.09 -4.11 -1.90
C ARG A 123 -7.65 -4.19 -3.35
N ILE A 124 -7.66 -5.40 -3.90
CA ILE A 124 -7.31 -5.67 -5.29
C ILE A 124 -8.45 -6.44 -5.92
N ASP A 125 -8.93 -5.92 -7.05
CA ASP A 125 -9.96 -6.56 -7.85
C ASP A 125 -9.42 -6.88 -9.25
N LEU A 126 -9.24 -8.18 -9.51
CA LEU A 126 -8.79 -8.73 -10.80
C LEU A 126 -9.94 -9.33 -11.61
N SER A 127 -11.18 -9.16 -11.16
CA SER A 127 -12.33 -9.67 -11.89
C SER A 127 -12.47 -8.94 -13.23
N PRO A 128 -12.89 -9.62 -14.31
CA PRO A 128 -13.26 -8.97 -15.55
C PRO A 128 -14.60 -8.22 -15.38
N GLU A 129 -14.90 -7.28 -16.28
CA GLU A 129 -16.18 -6.56 -16.32
C GLU A 129 -17.40 -7.50 -16.31
N SER A 130 -17.27 -8.69 -16.90
CA SER A 130 -18.28 -9.76 -16.83
C SER A 130 -17.70 -11.00 -16.16
N THR A 131 -18.09 -11.25 -14.91
CA THR A 131 -17.74 -12.47 -14.17
C THR A 131 -18.57 -13.70 -14.57
N ARG A 132 -19.46 -13.59 -15.56
CA ARG A 132 -20.35 -14.69 -15.97
C ARG A 132 -19.63 -15.84 -16.67
N LEU A 133 -18.46 -15.57 -17.24
CA LEU A 133 -17.64 -16.59 -17.91
C LEU A 133 -16.65 -17.19 -16.91
N VAL A 134 -16.61 -18.52 -16.84
CA VAL A 134 -15.59 -19.23 -16.09
C VAL A 134 -14.23 -18.97 -16.72
N GLY A 135 -13.30 -18.40 -15.97
CA GLY A 135 -11.95 -18.10 -16.45
C GLY A 135 -11.84 -17.03 -17.55
N GLY A 136 -12.88 -16.23 -17.81
CA GLY A 136 -12.87 -15.23 -18.88
C GLY A 136 -11.91 -14.04 -18.66
N GLY A 137 -11.38 -13.87 -17.45
CA GLY A 137 -10.50 -12.79 -17.04
C GLY A 137 -9.04 -12.99 -17.43
N HIS A 138 -8.29 -11.89 -17.43
CA HIS A 138 -6.89 -11.86 -17.85
C HIS A 138 -5.88 -12.29 -16.79
N ALA A 139 -6.30 -12.45 -15.53
CA ALA A 139 -5.41 -12.92 -14.48
C ALA A 139 -5.18 -14.44 -14.60
N ASP A 140 -3.92 -14.82 -14.44
CA ASP A 140 -3.41 -16.19 -14.54
C ASP A 140 -2.42 -16.48 -13.39
N ASP A 141 -1.78 -17.65 -13.41
CA ASP A 141 -0.84 -18.05 -12.37
C ASP A 141 0.36 -17.08 -12.25
N SER A 142 0.79 -16.47 -13.36
CA SER A 142 1.86 -15.44 -13.34
C SER A 142 1.43 -14.16 -12.63
N THR A 143 0.14 -13.83 -12.71
CA THR A 143 -0.46 -12.71 -11.99
C THR A 143 -0.42 -12.97 -10.49
N LEU A 144 -0.68 -14.20 -10.05
CA LEU A 144 -0.59 -14.58 -8.64
C LEU A 144 0.84 -14.54 -8.11
N GLU A 145 1.85 -14.88 -8.92
CA GLU A 145 3.25 -14.69 -8.52
C GLU A 145 3.59 -13.23 -8.24
N ILE A 146 3.05 -12.30 -9.05
CA ILE A 146 3.21 -10.87 -8.80
C ILE A 146 2.51 -10.50 -7.50
N LEU A 147 1.28 -10.97 -7.26
CA LEU A 147 0.56 -10.71 -6.02
C LEU A 147 1.37 -11.18 -4.79
N GLY A 148 1.78 -12.45 -4.77
CA GLY A 148 2.45 -13.05 -3.62
C GLY A 148 3.83 -12.46 -3.32
N ARG A 149 4.52 -11.92 -4.33
CA ARG A 149 5.83 -11.27 -4.14
C ARG A 149 5.74 -9.83 -3.65
N ASN A 150 4.66 -9.13 -3.99
CA ASN A 150 4.60 -7.67 -3.81
C ASN A 150 3.60 -7.21 -2.75
N PHE A 151 2.62 -8.05 -2.41
CA PHE A 151 1.64 -7.74 -1.38
C PHE A 151 1.79 -8.74 -0.23
N HIS A 152 1.63 -8.24 1.00
CA HIS A 152 1.76 -9.05 2.21
C HIS A 152 0.47 -9.09 3.03
N GLU A 153 -0.37 -8.08 2.87
CA GLU A 153 -1.64 -7.97 3.58
C GLU A 153 -2.69 -7.24 2.72
N LEU A 154 -3.88 -7.81 2.61
CA LEU A 154 -5.04 -7.24 1.93
C LEU A 154 -6.30 -7.42 2.79
N ASP A 155 -7.18 -6.44 2.76
CA ASP A 155 -8.52 -6.55 3.32
C ASP A 155 -9.45 -7.33 2.37
N ALA A 156 -9.22 -7.23 1.05
CA ALA A 156 -9.97 -7.98 0.05
C ALA A 156 -9.14 -8.28 -1.21
N LEU A 157 -9.30 -9.49 -1.73
CA LEU A 157 -8.76 -9.92 -3.02
C LEU A 157 -9.87 -10.58 -3.84
N ASP A 158 -10.20 -9.99 -4.99
CA ASP A 158 -11.16 -10.56 -5.93
C ASP A 158 -10.44 -11.20 -7.12
N LEU A 159 -10.54 -12.53 -7.22
CA LEU A 159 -10.03 -13.36 -8.31
C LEU A 159 -11.19 -13.98 -9.11
N SER A 160 -12.39 -13.41 -9.02
CA SER A 160 -13.55 -13.97 -9.70
C SER A 160 -13.40 -13.92 -11.22
N GLY A 161 -13.84 -14.96 -11.92
CA GLY A 161 -13.77 -15.05 -13.37
C GLY A 161 -12.35 -15.19 -13.92
N THR A 162 -11.32 -15.43 -13.09
CA THR A 162 -9.92 -15.48 -13.55
C THR A 162 -9.48 -16.85 -14.03
N SER A 163 -8.50 -16.88 -14.94
CA SER A 163 -7.89 -18.08 -15.53
C SER A 163 -6.74 -18.66 -14.69
N ILE A 164 -6.88 -18.62 -13.36
CA ILE A 164 -5.89 -19.17 -12.43
C ILE A 164 -6.09 -20.68 -12.27
N SER A 165 -5.00 -21.43 -12.22
CA SER A 165 -5.04 -22.90 -12.07
C SER A 165 -4.70 -23.35 -10.65
N THR A 166 -4.03 -22.49 -9.87
CA THR A 166 -3.59 -22.75 -8.50
C THR A 166 -3.65 -21.49 -7.64
N LEU A 167 -3.68 -21.66 -6.31
CA LEU A 167 -3.58 -20.55 -5.35
C LEU A 167 -2.21 -20.53 -4.63
N LYS A 168 -1.33 -21.50 -4.91
CA LYS A 168 -0.03 -21.65 -4.26
C LYS A 168 0.80 -20.37 -4.15
N PRO A 169 0.92 -19.53 -5.20
CA PRO A 169 1.77 -18.35 -5.13
C PRO A 169 1.33 -17.33 -4.06
N ILE A 170 0.07 -17.37 -3.62
CA ILE A 170 -0.52 -16.43 -2.66
C ILE A 170 -0.92 -17.08 -1.33
N GLU A 171 -0.53 -18.33 -1.04
CA GLU A 171 -0.84 -19.00 0.24
C GLU A 171 -0.34 -18.24 1.47
N ALA A 172 0.80 -17.55 1.35
CA ALA A 172 1.38 -16.74 2.42
C ALA A 172 0.78 -15.32 2.53
N LEU A 173 -0.07 -14.92 1.57
CA LEU A 173 -0.69 -13.60 1.57
C LEU A 173 -1.74 -13.52 2.68
N LYS A 174 -1.61 -12.54 3.57
CA LYS A 174 -2.64 -12.29 4.58
C LYS A 174 -3.81 -11.59 3.92
N VAL A 175 -4.93 -12.27 3.72
CA VAL A 175 -6.11 -11.70 3.10
C VAL A 175 -7.35 -12.03 3.92
N ARG A 176 -8.15 -11.01 4.26
CA ARG A 176 -9.37 -11.20 5.06
C ARG A 176 -10.55 -11.71 4.23
N GLU A 177 -10.84 -11.06 3.10
CA GLU A 177 -11.91 -11.42 2.17
C GLU A 177 -11.30 -11.95 0.87
N LEU A 178 -11.61 -13.19 0.50
CA LEU A 178 -11.15 -13.80 -0.75
C LEU A 178 -12.35 -14.16 -1.61
N ARG A 179 -12.31 -13.79 -2.90
CA ARG A 179 -13.36 -14.14 -3.86
C ARG A 179 -12.76 -14.90 -5.04
N ILE A 180 -13.34 -16.05 -5.35
CA ILE A 180 -12.87 -16.97 -6.39
C ILE A 180 -14.04 -17.53 -7.23
N ILE A 181 -15.14 -16.77 -7.32
CA ILE A 181 -16.34 -17.15 -8.09
C ILE A 181 -15.97 -17.31 -9.57
N ASN A 182 -16.43 -18.36 -10.25
CA ASN A 182 -16.12 -18.58 -11.67
C ASN A 182 -14.61 -18.61 -12.01
N SER A 183 -13.75 -18.90 -11.04
CA SER A 183 -12.31 -19.13 -11.29
C SER A 183 -12.05 -20.57 -11.76
N THR A 184 -10.95 -20.78 -12.48
CA THR A 184 -10.58 -22.09 -13.07
C THR A 184 -9.63 -22.93 -12.20
N ILE A 185 -9.67 -22.78 -10.88
CA ILE A 185 -8.73 -23.46 -9.97
C ILE A 185 -8.88 -24.96 -10.14
N LYS A 186 -7.78 -25.65 -10.46
CA LYS A 186 -7.80 -27.09 -10.72
C LYS A 186 -8.21 -27.87 -9.46
N PRO A 187 -8.95 -28.99 -9.62
CA PRO A 187 -9.39 -29.82 -8.50
C PRO A 187 -8.30 -30.21 -7.50
N ASP A 188 -7.08 -30.50 -7.97
CA ASP A 188 -5.96 -30.91 -7.12
C ASP A 188 -5.33 -29.73 -6.35
N ASN A 189 -5.54 -28.50 -6.84
CA ASN A 189 -5.00 -27.28 -6.23
C ASN A 189 -5.95 -26.65 -5.21
N LEU A 190 -7.21 -27.09 -5.13
CA LEU A 190 -8.17 -26.58 -4.13
C LEU A 190 -7.72 -26.81 -2.70
N SER A 191 -6.95 -27.88 -2.45
CA SER A 191 -6.35 -28.17 -1.15
C SER A 191 -5.46 -27.04 -0.61
N SER A 192 -5.03 -26.11 -1.47
CA SER A 192 -4.26 -24.91 -1.09
C SER A 192 -5.09 -23.95 -0.21
N LEU A 193 -6.42 -23.97 -0.30
CA LEU A 193 -7.31 -23.09 0.47
C LEU A 193 -7.11 -23.21 1.98
N LYS A 194 -6.73 -24.40 2.47
CA LYS A 194 -6.49 -24.63 3.90
C LYS A 194 -5.32 -23.84 4.48
N TYR A 195 -4.42 -23.33 3.64
CA TYR A 195 -3.28 -22.53 4.07
C TYR A 195 -3.61 -21.04 4.22
N PHE A 196 -4.81 -20.62 3.79
CA PHE A 196 -5.28 -19.23 3.94
C PHE A 196 -5.85 -18.99 5.34
N ASP A 197 -5.00 -19.09 6.37
CA ASP A 197 -5.39 -18.96 7.79
C ASP A 197 -5.97 -17.57 8.14
N SER A 198 -5.73 -16.56 7.30
CA SER A 198 -6.21 -15.19 7.50
C SER A 198 -7.58 -14.90 6.87
N VAL A 199 -8.06 -15.77 5.97
CA VAL A 199 -9.36 -15.58 5.30
C VAL A 199 -10.48 -15.86 6.27
N THR A 200 -11.31 -14.85 6.52
CA THR A 200 -12.52 -14.96 7.33
C THR A 200 -13.77 -15.07 6.48
N ASP A 201 -13.76 -14.50 5.27
CA ASP A 201 -14.91 -14.43 4.38
C ASP A 201 -14.49 -14.93 3.00
N LEU A 202 -15.04 -16.07 2.58
CA LEU A 202 -14.78 -16.70 1.29
C LEU A 202 -16.01 -16.57 0.40
N TRP A 203 -15.82 -16.07 -0.82
CA TRP A 203 -16.83 -16.06 -1.86
C TRP A 203 -16.46 -17.06 -2.95
N ILE A 204 -17.38 -17.98 -3.22
CA ILE A 204 -17.15 -19.10 -4.14
C ILE A 204 -18.44 -19.47 -4.87
N GLY A 205 -18.35 -20.17 -5.98
CA GLY A 205 -19.50 -20.60 -6.76
C GLY A 205 -19.31 -20.32 -8.24
N TRP A 206 -20.32 -20.68 -9.04
CA TRP A 206 -20.27 -20.53 -10.49
C TRP A 206 -21.56 -19.99 -11.05
N TYR A 207 -21.53 -18.89 -11.80
CA TYR A 207 -22.68 -18.47 -12.57
C TYR A 207 -22.74 -19.27 -13.87
N GLY A 208 -23.79 -20.06 -14.06
CA GLY A 208 -24.06 -20.71 -15.35
C GLY A 208 -24.68 -22.10 -15.24
N ASN A 209 -25.48 -22.45 -16.24
CA ASN A 209 -25.97 -23.81 -16.43
C ASN A 209 -24.83 -24.67 -17.00
N ALA A 210 -24.71 -25.90 -16.52
CA ALA A 210 -23.69 -26.91 -16.88
C ALA A 210 -23.68 -27.36 -18.37
N GLN A 211 -24.08 -26.50 -19.31
CA GLN A 211 -24.34 -26.86 -20.71
C GLN A 211 -23.12 -26.75 -21.63
N ASP A 212 -22.06 -26.03 -21.25
CA ASP A 212 -20.81 -26.00 -22.02
C ASP A 212 -19.70 -26.81 -21.35
N GLY A 213 -18.76 -27.32 -22.16
CA GLY A 213 -17.77 -28.38 -21.85
C GLY A 213 -16.81 -28.18 -20.66
N ASP A 214 -17.06 -27.22 -19.78
CA ASP A 214 -16.37 -26.97 -18.51
C ASP A 214 -16.93 -27.86 -17.37
N SER A 215 -17.30 -29.10 -17.70
CA SER A 215 -18.05 -30.03 -16.84
C SER A 215 -17.36 -30.35 -15.51
N ILE A 216 -16.04 -30.18 -15.43
CA ILE A 216 -15.28 -30.53 -14.23
C ILE A 216 -15.62 -29.61 -13.06
N PHE A 217 -15.84 -28.31 -13.30
CA PHE A 217 -16.08 -27.32 -12.24
C PHE A 217 -17.50 -27.42 -11.66
N PHE A 218 -18.42 -28.04 -12.40
CA PHE A 218 -19.79 -28.32 -11.97
C PHE A 218 -19.97 -29.76 -11.44
N SER A 219 -18.90 -30.55 -11.37
CA SER A 219 -18.99 -31.95 -10.94
C SER A 219 -19.16 -32.08 -9.42
N ASP A 220 -19.88 -33.11 -8.98
CA ASP A 220 -20.00 -33.47 -7.56
C ASP A 220 -18.63 -33.70 -6.92
N ALA A 221 -17.69 -34.31 -7.66
CA ALA A 221 -16.34 -34.57 -7.17
C ALA A 221 -15.55 -33.27 -6.92
N TYR A 222 -15.73 -32.27 -7.78
CA TYR A 222 -15.10 -30.96 -7.58
C TYR A 222 -15.73 -30.22 -6.40
N ARG A 223 -17.06 -30.23 -6.28
CA ARG A 223 -17.78 -29.66 -5.13
C ARG A 223 -17.30 -30.29 -3.82
N ALA A 224 -17.23 -31.63 -3.75
CA ALA A 224 -16.79 -32.33 -2.56
C ALA A 224 -15.37 -31.89 -2.11
N ARG A 225 -14.44 -31.75 -3.07
CA ARG A 225 -13.08 -31.27 -2.77
C ARG A 225 -13.05 -29.83 -2.25
N ILE A 226 -13.93 -28.96 -2.75
CA ILE A 226 -14.07 -27.61 -2.23
C ILE A 226 -14.58 -27.67 -0.79
N VAL A 227 -15.62 -28.46 -0.53
CA VAL A 227 -16.19 -28.62 0.81
C VAL A 227 -15.12 -29.12 1.79
N ASP A 228 -14.33 -30.13 1.41
CA ASP A 228 -13.21 -30.62 2.22
C ASP A 228 -12.18 -29.53 2.48
N ALA A 229 -11.78 -28.79 1.45
CA ALA A 229 -10.81 -27.72 1.59
C ALA A 229 -11.31 -26.59 2.51
N MET A 230 -12.58 -26.18 2.38
CA MET A 230 -13.22 -25.18 3.24
C MET A 230 -13.33 -25.66 4.69
N ALA A 231 -13.66 -26.94 4.91
CA ALA A 231 -13.74 -27.55 6.24
C ALA A 231 -12.38 -27.56 6.97
N GLU A 232 -11.27 -27.52 6.24
CA GLU A 232 -9.92 -27.43 6.81
C GLU A 232 -9.45 -25.98 7.06
N MET A 233 -10.15 -24.96 6.55
CA MET A 233 -9.79 -23.56 6.76
C MET A 233 -10.03 -23.15 8.22
N LYS A 234 -8.96 -22.76 8.92
CA LYS A 234 -8.99 -22.44 10.36
C LYS A 234 -9.55 -21.05 10.66
N GLY A 235 -9.27 -20.07 9.81
CA GLY A 235 -9.70 -18.68 9.97
C GLY A 235 -11.12 -18.39 9.47
N LEU A 236 -11.68 -19.31 8.67
CA LEU A 236 -12.92 -19.09 7.93
C LEU A 236 -14.12 -18.98 8.86
N LYS A 237 -14.96 -17.97 8.62
CA LYS A 237 -16.19 -17.70 9.40
C LYS A 237 -17.42 -17.72 8.51
N SER A 238 -17.34 -17.10 7.34
CA SER A 238 -18.47 -16.95 6.42
C SER A 238 -18.13 -17.54 5.06
N ILE A 239 -19.08 -18.29 4.50
CA ILE A 239 -19.00 -18.81 3.13
C ILE A 239 -20.17 -18.20 2.35
N HIS A 240 -19.82 -17.32 1.42
CA HIS A 240 -20.74 -16.75 0.45
C HIS A 240 -20.71 -17.62 -0.80
N TYR A 241 -21.83 -18.27 -1.11
CA TYR A 241 -21.87 -19.22 -2.23
C TYR A 241 -22.90 -18.83 -3.28
N VAL A 242 -22.53 -19.02 -4.54
CA VAL A 242 -23.34 -18.76 -5.74
C VAL A 242 -23.61 -20.07 -6.46
N ASP A 243 -24.88 -20.40 -6.71
CA ASP A 243 -25.31 -21.56 -7.53
C ASP A 243 -24.67 -22.92 -7.15
N MET A 244 -24.22 -23.08 -5.91
CA MET A 244 -23.75 -24.35 -5.35
C MET A 244 -24.87 -25.04 -4.57
N ALA A 245 -25.21 -26.27 -4.99
CA ALA A 245 -26.15 -27.13 -4.28
C ALA A 245 -25.40 -28.07 -3.35
N PHE A 246 -25.28 -27.70 -2.06
CA PHE A 246 -24.69 -28.57 -1.04
C PHE A 246 -25.65 -29.68 -0.63
N THR A 247 -25.14 -30.92 -0.50
CA THR A 247 -25.88 -32.03 0.10
C THR A 247 -26.10 -31.80 1.60
N LYS A 248 -26.90 -32.65 2.23
CA LYS A 248 -27.13 -32.58 3.68
C LYS A 248 -25.83 -32.81 4.45
N GLU A 249 -25.04 -33.79 4.04
CA GLU A 249 -23.76 -34.16 4.65
C GLU A 249 -22.74 -33.03 4.51
N GLU A 250 -22.65 -32.42 3.32
CA GLU A 250 -21.76 -31.27 3.07
C GLU A 250 -22.16 -30.06 3.94
N ARG A 251 -23.47 -29.81 4.11
CA ARG A 251 -23.96 -28.76 5.03
C ARG A 251 -23.62 -29.06 6.49
N GLU A 252 -23.71 -30.31 6.91
CA GLU A 252 -23.32 -30.74 8.26
C GLU A 252 -21.81 -30.55 8.48
N GLN A 253 -20.97 -30.89 7.48
CA GLN A 253 -19.52 -30.67 7.51
C GLN A 253 -19.16 -29.17 7.61
N LEU A 254 -19.95 -28.31 6.97
CA LEU A 254 -19.79 -26.87 6.99
C LEU A 254 -20.60 -26.15 8.08
N ALA A 255 -21.26 -26.89 8.99
CA ALA A 255 -22.22 -26.33 9.95
C ALA A 255 -21.61 -25.32 10.94
N ARG A 256 -20.27 -25.31 11.10
CA ARG A 256 -19.56 -24.33 11.92
C ARG A 256 -19.42 -22.95 11.29
N PHE A 257 -19.71 -22.82 10.00
CA PHE A 257 -19.57 -21.58 9.23
C PHE A 257 -20.93 -20.93 8.99
N ASN A 258 -20.93 -19.60 8.82
CA ASN A 258 -22.09 -18.87 8.34
C ASN A 258 -22.24 -19.05 6.83
N LEU A 259 -23.18 -19.90 6.40
CA LEU A 259 -23.48 -20.16 5.00
C LEU A 259 -24.45 -19.11 4.45
N VAL A 260 -24.00 -18.31 3.49
CA VAL A 260 -24.78 -17.23 2.87
C VAL A 260 -24.95 -17.50 1.38
N GLN A 261 -26.17 -17.84 0.96
CA GLN A 261 -26.49 -17.96 -0.45
C GLN A 261 -26.60 -16.57 -1.08
N VAL A 262 -25.77 -16.29 -2.06
CA VAL A 262 -25.82 -15.08 -2.87
C VAL A 262 -26.74 -15.36 -4.06
N LYS A 263 -27.68 -14.43 -4.31
CA LYS A 263 -28.65 -14.51 -5.42
C LYS A 263 -28.17 -13.74 -6.63
#